data_AF-Q8C7S5-F1
#
_entry.id   AF-Q8C7S5-F1
#
_cell.length_a   1.000
_cell.length_b   1.000
_cell.length_c   1.000
_cell.angle_alpha   90.00
_cell.angle_beta   90.00
_cell.angle_gamma   90.00
#
_symmetry.space_group_name_H-M   'P 1'
#
loop_
_entity.id
_entity.type
_entity.pdbx_description
1 polymer ?
#
loop_
_entity_poly.entity_id
_entity_poly.type
_entity_poly.pdbx_seq_one_letter_code
_entity_poly.pdbx_strand_id
1 'polypeptide(L)'
;EELAKVKTLEGVAAVSQALKLRCQEDMSRQQEGVRPADNLPAFHWICQPYIRPGPREGSKENSGGRSKRALEEEEGSMEGLSKNKLKKQLRNPHKTFDPSLKPKYAKCDQCGNPKGNRCVFNLCRGCCKKRAFRETADCPGHGLLFKTKLEKSLAWKGTQPGLQEAQQVRPVTPSGFSEVVGSALA
;
A
#
# COMPACT_ATOMS: atom_id res chain seq x y z
N GLU A 1 -6.62 -28.09 -21.89
CA GLU A 1 -6.47 -26.72 -22.45
C GLU A 1 -7.73 -25.83 -22.34
N GLU A 2 -8.70 -26.15 -21.47
CA GLU A 2 -9.93 -25.33 -21.31
C GLU A 2 -9.88 -24.30 -20.16
N LEU A 3 -8.84 -24.32 -19.32
CA LEU A 3 -8.78 -23.49 -18.09
C LEU A 3 -8.71 -21.97 -18.36
N ALA A 4 -8.26 -21.55 -19.54
CA ALA A 4 -8.02 -20.14 -19.87
C ALA A 4 -9.20 -19.42 -20.55
N LYS A 5 -10.32 -20.12 -20.82
CA LYS A 5 -11.44 -19.57 -21.62
C LYS A 5 -12.61 -19.05 -20.77
N VAL A 6 -12.52 -19.15 -19.44
CA VAL A 6 -13.65 -18.91 -18.56
C VAL A 6 -13.82 -17.43 -18.22
N LYS A 7 -15.06 -16.91 -18.34
CA LYS A 7 -15.40 -15.48 -18.13
C LYS A 7 -16.26 -15.21 -16.89
N THR A 8 -16.73 -16.26 -16.21
CA THR A 8 -17.61 -16.20 -15.05
C THR A 8 -16.82 -16.34 -13.75
N LEU A 9 -17.24 -15.68 -12.66
CA LEU A 9 -16.57 -15.77 -11.35
C LEU A 9 -16.52 -17.20 -10.80
N GLU A 10 -17.62 -17.94 -10.88
CA GLU A 10 -17.69 -19.35 -10.44
C GLU A 10 -16.70 -20.22 -11.21
N GLY A 11 -16.65 -20.03 -12.52
CA GLY A 11 -15.72 -20.75 -13.36
C GLY A 11 -14.25 -20.38 -13.11
N VAL A 12 -13.93 -19.13 -12.75
CA VAL A 12 -12.58 -18.76 -12.28
C VAL A 12 -12.25 -19.46 -10.95
N ALA A 13 -13.21 -19.56 -10.03
CA ALA A 13 -13.03 -20.29 -8.78
C ALA A 13 -12.78 -21.79 -9.02
N ALA A 14 -13.53 -22.41 -9.94
CA ALA A 14 -13.31 -23.81 -10.32
C ALA A 14 -11.93 -24.03 -10.95
N VAL A 15 -11.50 -23.15 -11.86
CA VAL A 15 -10.15 -23.20 -12.45
C VAL A 15 -9.07 -23.06 -11.39
N SER A 16 -9.24 -22.15 -10.42
CA SER A 16 -8.30 -21.96 -9.32
C SER A 16 -8.19 -23.21 -8.44
N GLN A 17 -9.32 -23.84 -8.10
CA GLN A 17 -9.34 -25.10 -7.35
C GLN A 17 -8.65 -26.23 -8.11
N ALA A 18 -8.95 -26.39 -9.40
CA ALA A 18 -8.32 -27.41 -10.24
C ALA A 18 -6.80 -27.20 -10.35
N LEU A 19 -6.34 -25.94 -10.50
CA LEU A 19 -4.92 -25.62 -10.53
C LEU A 19 -4.23 -25.94 -9.20
N LYS A 20 -4.89 -25.65 -8.07
CA LYS A 20 -4.37 -25.99 -6.75
C LYS A 20 -4.17 -27.49 -6.57
N LEU A 21 -5.14 -28.31 -6.95
CA LEU A 21 -5.05 -29.76 -6.86
C LEU A 21 -3.89 -30.31 -7.70
N ARG A 22 -3.73 -29.80 -8.93
CA ARG A 22 -2.60 -30.17 -9.80
C ARG A 22 -1.25 -29.84 -9.16
N CYS A 23 -1.10 -28.62 -8.63
CA CYS A 23 0.14 -28.24 -7.93
C CYS A 23 0.43 -29.15 -6.73
N GLN A 24 -0.58 -29.57 -5.96
CA GLN A 24 -0.40 -30.48 -4.83
C GLN A 24 0.03 -31.88 -5.27
N GLU A 25 -0.54 -32.38 -6.37
CA GLU A 25 -0.12 -33.65 -6.97
C GLU A 25 1.34 -33.56 -7.44
N ASP A 26 1.71 -32.50 -8.16
CA ASP A 26 3.09 -32.28 -8.61
C ASP A 26 4.08 -32.19 -7.42
N MET A 27 3.69 -31.52 -6.33
CA MET A 27 4.46 -31.47 -5.09
C MET A 27 4.68 -32.86 -4.47
N SER A 28 3.67 -33.73 -4.49
CA SER A 28 3.77 -35.10 -3.96
C SER A 28 4.67 -36.02 -4.81
N ARG A 29 4.77 -35.74 -6.11
CA ARG A 29 5.62 -36.48 -7.06
C ARG A 29 7.08 -36.00 -7.05
N GLN A 30 7.37 -34.88 -6.40
CA GLN A 30 8.71 -34.29 -6.34
C GLN A 30 9.67 -35.22 -5.59
N GLN A 31 10.75 -35.63 -6.25
CA GLN A 31 11.86 -36.32 -5.60
C GLN A 31 12.86 -35.32 -5.01
N GLU A 32 13.34 -35.60 -3.80
CA GLU A 32 14.33 -34.77 -3.12
C GLU A 32 15.64 -34.72 -3.94
N GLY A 33 16.13 -33.51 -4.21
CA GLY A 33 17.36 -33.29 -4.98
C GLY A 33 17.17 -33.09 -6.50
N VAL A 34 15.96 -33.28 -7.04
CA VAL A 34 15.67 -32.95 -8.45
C VAL A 34 15.49 -31.43 -8.60
N ARG A 35 16.14 -30.84 -9.61
CA ARG A 35 15.95 -29.43 -9.95
C ARG A 35 14.73 -29.24 -10.85
N PRO A 36 14.05 -28.09 -10.79
CA PRO A 36 12.97 -27.76 -11.73
C PRO A 36 13.50 -27.81 -13.17
N ALA A 37 12.67 -28.29 -14.09
CA ALA A 37 12.90 -28.07 -15.51
C ALA A 37 12.78 -26.56 -15.83
N ASP A 38 13.37 -26.14 -16.94
CA ASP A 38 13.20 -24.81 -17.54
C ASP A 38 13.81 -23.63 -16.79
N ASN A 39 15.14 -23.64 -16.55
CA ASN A 39 15.95 -22.46 -16.15
C ASN A 39 15.41 -21.63 -14.95
N LEU A 40 14.43 -22.14 -14.21
CA LEU A 40 13.76 -21.45 -13.13
C LEU A 40 14.44 -21.79 -11.81
N PRO A 41 14.67 -20.80 -10.92
CA PRO A 41 15.34 -21.04 -9.64
C PRO A 41 14.59 -22.00 -8.71
N ALA A 42 13.26 -22.06 -8.80
CA ALA A 42 12.43 -22.98 -8.03
C ALA A 42 11.20 -23.43 -8.84
N PHE A 43 10.53 -24.46 -8.36
CA PHE A 43 9.36 -25.06 -9.02
C PHE A 43 8.20 -24.09 -9.18
N HIS A 44 7.32 -24.33 -10.15
CA HIS A 44 6.21 -23.44 -10.51
C HIS A 44 5.16 -23.25 -9.39
N TRP A 45 5.09 -24.17 -8.42
CA TRP A 45 4.24 -24.01 -7.22
C TRP A 45 4.87 -23.17 -6.10
N ILE A 46 6.14 -22.77 -6.24
CA ILE A 46 6.85 -21.90 -5.29
C ILE A 46 6.84 -20.47 -5.83
N CYS A 47 6.38 -19.53 -5.01
CA CYS A 47 6.38 -18.11 -5.36
C CYS A 47 7.83 -17.62 -5.57
N GLN A 48 8.14 -17.22 -6.80
CA GLN A 48 9.44 -16.63 -7.14
C GLN A 48 9.49 -15.15 -6.69
N PRO A 49 10.62 -14.67 -6.16
CA PRO A 49 10.78 -13.25 -5.90
C PRO A 49 10.66 -12.47 -7.22
N TYR A 50 9.78 -11.47 -7.24
CA TYR A 50 9.66 -10.59 -8.40
C TYR A 50 10.91 -9.71 -8.51
N ILE A 51 11.75 -10.04 -9.49
CA ILE A 51 12.91 -9.22 -9.87
C ILE A 51 12.52 -8.43 -11.11
N ARG A 52 12.47 -7.11 -11.01
CA ARG A 52 12.35 -6.24 -12.18
C ARG A 52 13.73 -6.12 -12.82
N PRO A 53 13.96 -6.64 -14.04
CA PRO A 53 15.23 -6.45 -14.72
C PRO A 53 15.52 -4.95 -14.85
N GLY A 54 16.76 -4.55 -14.58
CA GLY A 54 17.21 -3.20 -14.85
C GLY A 54 17.08 -2.86 -16.34
N PRO A 55 17.13 -1.57 -16.71
CA PRO A 55 17.29 -1.19 -18.12
C PRO A 55 18.45 -2.00 -18.72
N ARG A 56 18.25 -2.68 -19.86
CA ARG A 56 19.33 -3.44 -20.50
C ARG A 56 20.52 -2.52 -20.74
N GLU A 57 21.62 -2.77 -20.04
CA GLU A 57 22.90 -2.14 -20.32
C GLU A 57 23.44 -2.75 -21.62
N GLY A 58 23.35 -1.98 -22.71
CA GLY A 58 24.13 -2.13 -23.93
C GLY A 58 24.49 -3.53 -24.42
N SER A 59 23.51 -4.33 -24.86
CA SER A 59 23.80 -5.39 -25.83
C SER A 59 24.02 -4.70 -27.19
N LYS A 60 25.30 -4.43 -27.49
CA LYS A 60 25.80 -4.07 -28.81
C LYS A 60 25.80 -5.34 -29.67
N GLU A 61 24.63 -5.84 -30.03
CA GLU A 61 24.50 -6.74 -31.17
C GLU A 61 23.34 -6.28 -32.04
N ASN A 62 23.76 -5.52 -33.06
CA ASN A 62 23.13 -5.23 -34.33
C ASN A 62 21.66 -5.68 -34.50
N SER A 63 20.71 -4.82 -34.13
CA SER A 63 19.42 -4.76 -34.83
C SER A 63 18.93 -3.31 -34.87
N GLY A 64 18.76 -2.81 -36.09
CA GLY A 64 18.48 -1.42 -36.40
C GLY A 64 17.20 -0.92 -35.74
N GLY A 65 17.29 0.25 -35.12
CA GLY A 65 16.14 0.83 -34.43
C GLY A 65 16.45 2.15 -33.72
N ARG A 66 16.65 3.20 -34.53
CA ARG A 66 16.58 4.62 -34.12
C ARG A 66 17.62 5.06 -33.09
N SER A 67 18.82 5.37 -33.58
CA SER A 67 19.74 6.29 -32.88
C SER A 67 18.98 7.52 -32.38
N LYS A 68 19.07 7.77 -31.08
CA LYS A 68 18.86 9.11 -30.54
C LYS A 68 19.83 10.02 -31.30
N ARG A 69 19.29 10.90 -32.15
CA ARG A 69 20.07 11.90 -32.88
C ARG A 69 20.98 12.64 -31.90
N ALA A 70 22.21 12.88 -32.37
CA ALA A 70 23.22 13.69 -31.70
C ALA A 70 22.65 15.07 -31.32
N LEU A 71 23.20 15.60 -30.25
CA LEU A 71 22.95 16.92 -29.69
C LEU A 71 23.37 17.97 -30.72
N GLU A 72 22.43 18.46 -31.52
CA GLU A 72 22.57 19.78 -32.16
C GLU A 72 22.08 20.80 -31.12
N GLU A 73 22.99 21.68 -30.69
CA GLU A 73 22.69 22.88 -29.92
C GLU A 73 21.87 23.84 -30.77
N GLU A 74 20.55 23.64 -30.80
CA GLU A 74 19.64 24.66 -31.31
C GLU A 74 19.25 25.60 -30.15
N GLU A 75 19.96 26.73 -30.14
CA GLU A 75 19.70 27.97 -29.43
C GLU A 75 18.26 28.45 -29.74
N GLY A 76 17.31 28.05 -28.89
CA GLY A 76 15.90 28.38 -29.12
C GLY A 76 14.92 27.69 -28.20
N SER A 77 15.24 27.55 -26.91
CA SER A 77 14.31 26.97 -25.95
C SER A 77 13.94 28.00 -24.90
N MET A 78 12.77 28.60 -25.07
CA MET A 78 11.96 29.24 -24.03
C MET A 78 12.37 28.79 -22.62
N GLU A 79 13.14 29.66 -21.95
CA GLU A 79 13.39 29.78 -20.53
C GLU A 79 13.33 28.46 -19.70
N GLY A 80 14.47 27.76 -19.55
CA GLY A 80 14.71 26.85 -18.39
C GLY A 80 13.85 25.59 -18.25
N LEU A 81 13.02 25.20 -19.23
CA LEU A 81 12.20 24.00 -19.14
C LEU A 81 12.86 22.76 -19.77
N SER A 82 12.89 21.65 -19.02
CA SER A 82 13.34 20.35 -19.54
C SER A 82 12.51 19.89 -20.74
N LYS A 83 13.11 19.14 -21.68
CA LYS A 83 12.45 18.46 -22.81
C LYS A 83 11.17 17.71 -22.40
N ASN A 84 11.13 17.14 -21.18
CA ASN A 84 9.94 16.48 -20.66
C ASN A 84 8.83 17.46 -20.20
N LYS A 85 9.20 18.62 -19.67
CA LYS A 85 8.26 19.69 -19.31
C LYS A 85 7.65 20.31 -20.57
N LEU A 86 8.46 20.59 -21.59
CA LEU A 86 7.99 21.06 -22.90
C LEU A 86 7.00 20.08 -23.54
N LYS A 87 7.32 18.78 -23.58
CA LYS A 87 6.39 17.74 -24.06
C LYS A 87 5.09 17.66 -23.26
N LYS A 88 5.11 17.95 -21.95
CA LYS A 88 3.91 17.98 -21.12
C LYS A 88 3.07 19.23 -21.37
N GLN A 89 3.70 20.37 -21.64
CA GLN A 89 3.03 21.63 -21.97
C GLN A 89 2.41 21.58 -23.37
N LEU A 90 3.08 20.98 -24.36
CA LEU A 90 2.51 20.74 -25.69
C LEU A 90 1.26 19.84 -25.65
N ARG A 91 1.22 18.85 -24.75
CA ARG A 91 0.03 18.00 -24.55
C ARG A 91 -1.09 18.69 -23.75
N ASN A 92 -0.74 19.64 -22.89
CA ASN A 92 -1.69 20.39 -22.09
C ASN A 92 -1.18 21.84 -21.95
N PRO A 93 -1.64 22.74 -22.85
CA PRO A 93 -1.20 24.14 -22.85
C PRO A 93 -1.51 24.87 -21.53
N HIS A 94 -2.52 24.41 -20.79
CA HIS A 94 -2.91 24.97 -19.49
C HIS A 94 -2.02 24.45 -18.33
N LYS A 95 -1.05 23.58 -18.60
CA LYS A 95 -0.12 23.07 -17.58
C LYS A 95 1.08 24.00 -17.45
N THR A 96 1.03 24.87 -16.45
CA THR A 96 2.14 25.78 -16.17
C THR A 96 3.21 25.13 -15.28
N PHE A 97 4.47 25.34 -15.63
CA PHE A 97 5.64 24.85 -14.87
C PHE A 97 6.33 25.92 -14.02
N ASP A 98 5.86 27.16 -14.14
CA ASP A 98 6.32 28.28 -13.32
C ASP A 98 6.03 27.99 -11.83
N PRO A 99 7.06 27.92 -10.97
CA PRO A 99 6.89 27.78 -9.52
C PRO A 99 6.07 28.91 -8.89
N SER A 100 6.05 30.11 -9.48
CA SER A 100 5.29 31.26 -8.98
C SER A 100 3.77 31.07 -9.13
N LEU A 101 3.35 30.37 -10.19
CA LEU A 101 1.97 30.08 -10.54
C LEU A 101 1.44 28.79 -9.89
N LYS A 102 2.29 28.01 -9.23
CA LYS A 102 1.83 26.87 -8.43
C LYS A 102 1.04 27.39 -7.23
N PRO A 103 -0.16 26.84 -6.95
CA PRO A 103 -0.93 27.22 -5.77
C PRO A 103 -0.07 27.08 -4.53
N LYS A 104 0.23 28.21 -3.86
CA LYS A 104 0.93 28.20 -2.58
C LYS A 104 -0.05 27.61 -1.56
N TYR A 105 0.21 26.39 -1.12
CA TYR A 105 -0.59 25.79 -0.05
C TYR A 105 -0.54 26.68 1.18
N ALA A 106 -1.70 27.00 1.75
CA ALA A 106 -1.74 27.65 3.06
C ALA A 106 -1.08 26.73 4.09
N LYS A 107 -0.15 27.26 4.89
CA LYS A 107 0.62 26.50 5.88
C LYS A 107 -0.14 26.42 7.20
N CYS A 108 -0.19 25.26 7.83
CA CYS A 108 -0.80 25.04 9.14
C CYS A 108 -0.09 25.86 10.21
N ASP A 109 -0.85 26.61 11.00
CA ASP A 109 -0.31 27.55 11.98
C ASP A 109 0.49 26.86 13.11
N GLN A 110 0.26 25.56 13.31
CA GLN A 110 0.87 24.77 14.39
C GLN A 110 2.16 24.05 13.99
N CYS A 111 2.38 23.77 12.70
CA CYS A 111 3.50 22.92 12.27
C CYS A 111 4.01 23.15 10.84
N GLY A 112 3.50 24.14 10.11
CA GLY A 112 3.96 24.47 8.76
C GLY A 112 3.51 23.51 7.65
N ASN A 113 2.96 22.34 7.98
CA ASN A 113 2.38 21.40 6.99
C ASN A 113 1.21 22.03 6.23
N PRO A 114 0.92 21.64 4.99
CA PRO A 114 -0.20 22.19 4.23
C PRO A 114 -1.55 21.99 4.94
N LYS A 115 -2.36 23.05 4.99
CA LYS A 115 -3.74 23.03 5.51
C LYS A 115 -4.61 22.15 4.62
N GLY A 116 -5.57 21.46 5.22
CA GLY A 116 -6.61 20.78 4.45
C GLY A 116 -7.59 21.81 3.89
N ASN A 117 -7.79 21.83 2.57
CA ASN A 117 -8.66 22.84 1.92
C ASN A 117 -10.11 22.84 2.44
N ARG A 118 -10.61 21.70 2.94
CA ARG A 118 -11.97 21.55 3.51
C ARG A 118 -11.96 21.39 5.04
N CYS A 119 -10.83 21.64 5.68
CA CYS A 119 -10.69 21.46 7.12
C CYS A 119 -11.43 22.57 7.88
N VAL A 120 -12.38 22.20 8.74
CA VAL A 120 -13.15 23.15 9.58
C VAL A 120 -12.23 23.96 10.50
N PHE A 121 -11.14 23.36 10.96
CA PHE A 121 -10.18 24.01 11.85
C PHE A 121 -9.06 24.76 11.12
N ASN A 122 -9.02 24.76 9.78
CA ASN A 122 -7.92 25.34 9.00
C ASN A 122 -6.53 24.83 9.44
N LEU A 123 -6.43 23.56 9.81
CA LEU A 123 -5.20 22.88 10.21
C LEU A 123 -4.82 21.80 9.21
N CYS A 124 -3.59 21.29 9.29
CA CYS A 124 -3.22 20.05 8.62
C CYS A 124 -3.92 18.86 9.30
N ARG A 125 -3.96 17.70 8.63
CA ARG A 125 -4.61 16.49 9.17
C ARG A 125 -4.12 16.09 10.58
N GLY A 126 -2.82 16.18 10.83
CA GLY A 126 -2.22 15.81 12.12
C GLY A 126 -2.66 16.73 13.27
N CYS A 127 -2.55 18.05 13.08
CA CYS A 127 -2.98 19.03 14.08
C CYS A 127 -4.50 19.05 14.23
N CYS A 128 -5.23 18.92 13.13
CA CYS A 128 -6.68 18.78 13.12
C CYS A 128 -7.13 17.57 13.94
N LYS A 129 -6.46 16.42 13.84
CA LYS A 129 -6.79 15.23 14.65
C LYS A 129 -6.63 15.48 16.14
N LYS A 130 -5.52 16.10 16.56
CA LYS A 130 -5.27 16.44 17.98
C LYS A 130 -6.34 17.39 18.52
N ARG A 131 -6.65 18.45 17.77
CA ARG A 131 -7.65 19.44 18.15
C ARG A 131 -9.07 18.84 18.18
N ALA A 132 -9.47 18.17 17.11
CA ALA A 132 -10.77 17.52 16.99
C ALA A 132 -10.97 16.43 18.06
N PHE A 133 -9.91 15.74 18.49
CA PHE A 133 -10.01 14.81 19.60
C PHE A 133 -10.23 15.53 20.95
N ARG A 134 -9.44 16.57 21.25
CA ARG A 134 -9.57 17.35 22.50
C ARG A 134 -10.91 18.05 22.63
N GLU A 135 -11.35 18.69 21.56
CA GLU A 135 -12.63 19.40 21.50
C GLU A 135 -13.80 18.43 21.28
N THR A 136 -13.52 17.11 21.22
CA THR A 136 -14.43 16.04 20.77
C THR A 136 -15.30 16.59 19.67
N ALA A 137 -14.75 16.90 18.50
CA ALA A 137 -15.40 17.62 17.41
C ALA A 137 -15.18 16.91 16.08
N ASP A 138 -16.07 17.16 15.13
CA ASP A 138 -16.03 16.52 13.82
C ASP A 138 -15.38 17.45 12.78
N CYS A 139 -14.62 16.85 11.86
CA CYS A 139 -14.02 17.54 10.74
C CYS A 139 -14.29 16.76 9.44
N PRO A 140 -15.32 17.12 8.65
CA PRO A 140 -15.61 16.47 7.37
C PRO A 140 -14.45 16.57 6.38
N GLY A 141 -13.67 17.66 6.40
CA GLY A 141 -12.51 17.83 5.52
C GLY A 141 -11.42 16.77 5.67
N HIS A 142 -11.29 16.17 6.86
CA HIS A 142 -10.33 15.10 7.14
C HIS A 142 -11.01 13.77 7.51
N GLY A 143 -12.33 13.68 7.43
CA GLY A 143 -13.10 12.50 7.83
C GLY A 143 -12.96 12.15 9.33
N LEU A 144 -12.79 13.15 10.19
CA LEU A 144 -12.73 12.94 11.64
C LEU A 144 -14.13 13.06 12.21
N LEU A 145 -14.61 12.01 12.88
CA LEU A 145 -15.97 11.87 13.39
C LEU A 145 -15.92 11.46 14.86
N PHE A 146 -15.42 12.33 15.73
CA PHE A 146 -15.27 12.06 17.16
C PHE A 146 -16.58 12.26 17.94
N LYS A 147 -17.34 13.33 17.69
CA LYS A 147 -18.67 13.57 18.31
C LYS A 147 -19.65 12.49 17.92
N THR A 148 -19.86 12.36 16.62
CA THR A 148 -20.87 11.45 16.07
C THR A 148 -20.60 9.99 16.42
N LYS A 149 -19.33 9.57 16.51
CA LYS A 149 -19.00 8.21 17.00
C LYS A 149 -19.24 8.07 18.50
N LEU A 150 -18.91 9.09 19.29
CA LEU A 150 -19.14 9.07 20.73
C LEU A 150 -20.64 8.99 21.03
N GLU A 151 -21.45 9.88 20.46
CA GLU A 151 -22.90 9.92 20.61
C GLU A 151 -23.56 8.61 20.19
N LYS A 152 -23.16 8.05 19.03
CA LYS A 152 -23.63 6.73 18.61
C LYS A 152 -23.28 5.66 19.63
N SER A 153 -22.05 5.62 20.16
CA SER A 153 -21.66 4.64 21.16
C SER A 153 -22.48 4.73 22.45
N LEU A 154 -22.82 5.95 22.88
CA LEU A 154 -23.67 6.19 24.05
C LEU A 154 -25.12 5.75 23.78
N ALA A 155 -25.67 6.06 22.61
CA ALA A 155 -26.98 5.61 22.21
C ALA A 155 -27.07 4.07 22.16
N TRP A 156 -26.07 3.40 21.57
CA TRP A 156 -26.00 1.93 21.57
C TRP A 156 -25.90 1.33 22.97
N LYS A 157 -25.20 1.98 23.91
CA LYS A 157 -25.14 1.56 25.32
C LYS A 157 -26.45 1.81 26.06
N GLY A 158 -27.15 2.91 25.77
CA GLY A 158 -28.44 3.25 26.38
C GLY A 158 -29.61 2.38 25.89
N THR A 159 -29.57 1.92 24.63
CA THR A 159 -30.61 1.05 24.03
C THR A 159 -30.45 -0.43 24.41
N GLN A 160 -29.48 -0.79 25.26
CA GLN A 160 -29.32 -2.13 25.83
C GLN A 160 -29.74 -2.18 27.30
N PRO A 161 -31.05 -2.21 27.64
CA PRO A 161 -31.48 -2.69 28.94
C PRO A 161 -31.45 -4.23 28.90
N GLY A 162 -30.34 -4.86 29.32
CA GLY A 162 -30.38 -6.30 29.66
C GLY A 162 -29.22 -7.23 29.31
N LEU A 163 -28.01 -6.75 28.97
CA LEU A 163 -26.84 -7.64 28.79
C LEU A 163 -25.58 -7.15 29.51
N GLN A 164 -25.72 -6.57 30.71
CA GLN A 164 -24.61 -6.35 31.63
C GLN A 164 -24.99 -6.80 33.04
N GLU A 165 -25.23 -8.10 33.20
CA GLU A 165 -24.84 -8.81 34.42
C GLU A 165 -24.41 -10.22 34.06
N ALA A 166 -23.17 -10.36 33.59
CA ALA A 166 -22.50 -11.64 33.48
C ALA A 166 -21.07 -11.49 34.00
N GLN A 167 -20.93 -11.88 35.27
CA GLN A 167 -19.72 -12.33 35.94
C GLN A 167 -18.54 -11.35 36.08
N GLN A 168 -18.53 -10.67 37.23
CA GLN A 168 -17.30 -10.47 37.99
C GLN A 168 -16.70 -11.85 38.35
N VAL A 169 -15.81 -12.39 37.52
CA VAL A 169 -14.92 -13.49 37.93
C VAL A 169 -13.76 -12.87 38.70
N ARG A 170 -13.64 -13.28 39.97
CA ARG A 170 -12.57 -12.88 40.89
C ARG A 170 -11.19 -13.31 40.38
N PRO A 171 -10.10 -12.61 40.73
CA PRO A 171 -8.76 -13.03 40.38
C PRO A 171 -8.38 -14.26 41.23
N VAL A 172 -8.17 -15.40 40.59
CA VAL A 172 -7.53 -16.56 41.22
C VAL A 172 -6.02 -16.43 41.01
N THR A 173 -5.30 -16.28 42.11
CA THR A 173 -3.84 -16.33 42.20
C THR A 173 -3.32 -17.71 41.79
N PRO A 174 -2.31 -17.83 40.92
CA PRO A 174 -1.59 -19.09 40.77
C PRO A 174 -0.48 -19.18 41.83
N SER A 175 -0.74 -19.95 42.87
CA SER A 175 0.28 -20.46 43.79
C SER A 175 0.93 -21.71 43.18
N GLY A 176 2.26 -21.70 43.08
CA GLY A 176 3.09 -22.90 43.17
C GLY A 176 3.24 -23.76 41.91
N PHE A 177 4.35 -23.58 41.19
CA PHE A 177 5.02 -24.70 40.53
C PHE A 177 6.50 -24.69 40.93
N SER A 178 6.95 -25.82 41.45
CA SER A 178 8.23 -26.05 42.11
C SER A 178 9.45 -25.85 41.21
N GLU A 179 10.54 -25.45 41.88
CA GLU A 179 11.93 -25.55 41.47
C GLU A 179 12.26 -26.84 40.70
N VAL A 180 12.99 -26.68 39.60
CA VAL A 180 13.97 -27.68 39.15
C VAL A 180 15.29 -26.97 38.89
N VAL A 181 16.30 -27.40 39.66
CA VAL A 181 17.70 -27.01 39.62
C VAL A 181 18.31 -27.29 38.24
N GLY A 182 18.96 -26.30 37.66
CA GLY A 182 19.84 -26.44 36.50
C GLY A 182 21.29 -26.23 36.90
N SER A 183 22.03 -27.34 37.04
CA SER A 183 23.48 -27.37 37.23
C SER A 183 24.22 -26.76 36.03
N ALA A 184 25.04 -25.75 36.29
CA ALA A 184 26.11 -25.34 35.40
C ALA A 184 27.36 -26.17 35.72
N LEU A 185 27.84 -26.95 34.75
CA LEU A 185 29.18 -27.52 34.77
C LEU A 185 30.15 -26.55 34.08
N ALA A 186 31.36 -26.55 34.64
CA ALA A 186 32.54 -25.75 34.31
C ALA A 186 33.07 -25.97 32.88
#